data_AF-A0A916A779-F1
#
_entry.id   AF-A0A916A779-F1
#
_cell.length_a   1.000
_cell.length_b   1.000
_cell.length_c   1.000
_cell.angle_alpha   90.00
_cell.angle_beta   90.00
_cell.angle_gamma   90.00
#
_symmetry.space_group_name_H-M   'P 1'
#
loop_
_entity.id
_entity.type
_entity.pdbx_description
1 polymer ?
#
loop_
_entity_poly.entity_id
_entity_poly.type
_entity_poly.pdbx_seq_one_letter_code
_entity_poly.pdbx_strand_id
1 'polypeptide(L)'
;MATPLVYSRAAVNFTLGNLACTARNTVRPFQARLYYVAACNHCGSGGDSVPTLKRLDLVGETLVETALVEGVESLRLEYGFDTDGNGSVDTYRTAAAATGPESLWENVMALKVHLIVRSVESVGGSTLSHAQNFDLGGAGSVTTAADGLLRKAYSSTVRLVNPSATREQQ
;
A
#
# COMPACT_ATOMS: atom_id res chain seq x y z
N MET A 1 -13.21 2.38 30.18
CA MET A 1 -12.67 2.82 28.87
C MET A 1 -13.74 2.55 27.81
N ALA A 2 -14.09 3.54 27.00
CA ALA A 2 -15.02 3.35 25.89
C ALA A 2 -14.30 2.68 24.73
N THR A 3 -14.91 1.67 24.09
CA THR A 3 -14.35 1.01 22.90
C THR A 3 -14.65 1.87 21.68
N PRO A 4 -13.64 2.52 21.04
CA PRO A 4 -13.89 3.48 19.97
C PRO A 4 -14.25 2.82 18.64
N LEU A 5 -13.90 1.55 18.45
CA LEU A 5 -14.14 0.79 17.22
C LEU A 5 -14.66 -0.62 17.55
N VAL A 6 -15.78 -1.01 16.94
CA VAL A 6 -16.35 -2.36 17.05
C VAL A 6 -16.33 -3.02 15.68
N TYR A 7 -15.64 -4.16 15.56
CA TYR A 7 -15.69 -5.01 14.37
C TYR A 7 -16.53 -6.25 14.66
N SER A 8 -17.58 -6.48 13.88
CA SER A 8 -18.42 -7.65 14.03
C SER A 8 -19.16 -8.00 12.75
N ARG A 9 -19.55 -9.28 12.64
CA ARG A 9 -20.51 -9.74 11.64
C ARG A 9 -21.97 -9.72 12.14
N ALA A 10 -22.19 -9.49 13.43
CA ALA A 10 -23.53 -9.48 14.02
C ALA A 10 -24.02 -8.06 14.29
N ALA A 11 -25.17 -7.70 13.71
CA ALA A 11 -25.75 -6.36 13.81
C ALA A 11 -26.00 -5.90 15.26
N VAL A 12 -26.33 -6.85 16.15
CA VAL A 12 -26.60 -6.58 17.57
C VAL A 12 -25.42 -5.95 18.31
N ASN A 13 -24.19 -6.19 17.84
CA ASN A 13 -22.97 -5.70 18.48
C ASN A 13 -22.69 -4.22 18.20
N PHE A 14 -23.33 -3.60 17.21
CA PHE A 14 -23.06 -2.21 16.82
C PHE A 14 -23.85 -1.22 17.68
N THR A 15 -23.51 -1.11 18.96
CA THR A 15 -24.28 -0.36 19.99
C THR A 15 -24.11 1.14 20.03
N LEU A 16 -23.14 1.68 19.29
CA LEU A 16 -22.76 3.09 19.33
C LEU A 16 -23.85 4.01 18.74
N GLY A 17 -24.17 5.08 19.46
CA GLY A 17 -25.10 6.13 19.03
C GLY A 17 -24.48 7.14 18.07
N ASN A 18 -25.32 7.89 17.35
CA ASN A 18 -24.91 9.08 16.61
C ASN A 18 -24.52 10.21 17.57
N LEU A 19 -23.92 11.30 17.05
CA LEU A 19 -23.47 12.43 17.87
C LEU A 19 -24.58 13.07 18.72
N ALA A 20 -25.82 13.05 18.23
CA ALA A 20 -26.99 13.56 18.94
C ALA A 20 -27.56 12.59 19.99
N CYS A 21 -27.03 11.37 20.10
CA CYS A 21 -27.53 10.29 20.94
C CYS A 21 -29.02 9.92 20.70
N THR A 22 -29.56 10.24 19.53
CA THR A 22 -30.97 10.01 19.18
C THR A 22 -31.22 8.74 18.38
N ALA A 23 -30.18 8.19 17.75
CA ALA A 23 -30.26 6.98 16.94
C ALA A 23 -28.92 6.23 16.96
N ARG A 24 -28.92 5.01 16.42
CA ARG A 24 -27.68 4.25 16.19
C ARG A 24 -26.85 4.93 15.11
N ASN A 25 -25.54 4.85 15.25
CA ASN A 25 -24.63 5.39 14.24
C ASN A 25 -24.68 4.54 12.96
N THR A 26 -24.28 5.13 11.83
CA THR A 26 -24.19 4.41 10.56
C THR A 26 -23.02 3.43 10.63
N VAL A 27 -23.30 2.16 10.34
CA VAL A 27 -22.27 1.12 10.25
C VAL A 27 -21.54 1.25 8.92
N ARG A 28 -20.20 1.23 8.96
CA ARG A 28 -19.36 1.25 7.76
C ARG A 28 -18.82 -0.15 7.47
N PRO A 29 -18.75 -0.59 6.21
CA PRO A 29 -18.12 -1.84 5.87
C PRO A 29 -16.62 -1.78 6.18
N PHE A 30 -16.10 -2.84 6.76
CA PHE A 30 -14.67 -3.08 6.83
C PHE A 30 -14.20 -3.59 5.47
N GLN A 31 -13.22 -2.93 4.87
CA GLN A 31 -12.64 -3.33 3.58
C GLN A 31 -11.18 -3.68 3.77
N ALA A 32 -10.84 -4.96 3.58
CA ALA A 32 -9.46 -5.44 3.52
C ALA A 32 -9.04 -5.59 2.05
N ARG A 33 -7.91 -4.95 1.71
CA ARG A 33 -7.31 -4.97 0.37
C ARG A 33 -5.84 -5.31 0.49
N LEU A 34 -5.40 -6.32 -0.26
CA LEU A 34 -4.00 -6.64 -0.42
C LEU A 34 -3.54 -6.21 -1.81
N TYR A 35 -2.45 -5.47 -1.88
CA TYR A 35 -1.81 -5.10 -3.14
C TYR A 35 -0.47 -5.83 -3.25
N TYR A 36 -0.18 -6.39 -4.42
CA TYR A 36 1.08 -7.10 -4.67
C TYR A 36 1.43 -7.05 -6.15
N VAL A 37 2.73 -7.20 -6.43
CA VAL A 37 3.23 -7.35 -7.79
C VAL A 37 3.28 -8.83 -8.12
N ALA A 38 2.44 -9.26 -9.06
CA ALA A 38 2.48 -10.60 -9.64
C ALA A 38 3.49 -10.63 -10.79
N ALA A 39 4.06 -11.81 -11.07
CA ALA A 39 4.99 -12.00 -12.20
C ALA A 39 4.28 -12.11 -13.57
N CYS A 40 2.94 -12.09 -13.59
CA CYS A 40 2.09 -12.29 -14.76
C CYS A 40 0.81 -11.47 -14.62
N ASN A 41 0.26 -11.00 -15.74
CA ASN A 41 -1.07 -10.42 -15.83
C ASN A 41 -2.11 -11.54 -15.93
N HIS A 42 -2.02 -12.35 -16.99
CA HIS A 42 -2.74 -13.60 -17.13
C HIS A 42 -1.86 -14.78 -16.67
N CYS A 43 -2.16 -15.35 -15.51
CA CYS A 43 -1.35 -16.42 -14.93
C CYS A 43 -1.89 -17.81 -15.27
N GLY A 44 -1.02 -18.80 -15.49
CA GLY A 44 -1.39 -20.19 -15.78
C GLY A 44 -1.04 -20.64 -17.20
N SER A 45 -1.67 -21.72 -17.66
CA SER A 45 -1.41 -22.27 -19.00
C SER A 45 -1.86 -21.28 -20.08
N GLY A 46 -0.97 -20.96 -21.02
CA GLY A 46 -1.21 -19.91 -22.03
C GLY A 46 -1.16 -18.48 -21.46
N GLY A 47 -0.67 -18.32 -20.23
CA GLY A 47 -0.47 -17.02 -19.60
C GLY A 47 0.76 -16.27 -20.10
N ASP A 48 0.88 -15.02 -19.64
CA ASP A 48 2.01 -14.14 -19.93
C ASP A 48 3.00 -14.07 -18.75
N SER A 49 4.09 -13.34 -18.96
CA SER A 49 5.11 -13.02 -17.96
C SER A 49 5.23 -11.52 -17.71
N VAL A 50 4.14 -10.78 -17.92
CA VAL A 50 4.11 -9.33 -17.73
C VAL A 50 3.87 -9.03 -16.24
N PRO A 51 4.85 -8.45 -15.51
CA PRO A 51 4.68 -8.11 -14.11
C PRO A 51 3.51 -7.15 -13.94
N THR A 52 2.63 -7.43 -13.00
CA THR A 52 1.35 -6.72 -12.89
C THR A 52 1.04 -6.41 -11.44
N LEU A 53 0.70 -5.15 -11.16
CA LEU A 53 0.14 -4.76 -9.88
C LEU A 53 -1.29 -5.29 -9.80
N LYS A 54 -1.53 -6.18 -8.84
CA LYS A 54 -2.83 -6.79 -8.58
C LYS A 54 -3.33 -6.40 -7.21
N ARG A 55 -4.66 -6.47 -7.06
CA ARG A 55 -5.37 -6.27 -5.80
C ARG A 55 -6.21 -7.50 -5.48
N LEU A 56 -6.15 -7.96 -4.24
CA LEU A 56 -7.10 -8.92 -3.68
C LEU A 56 -8.03 -8.19 -2.72
N ASP A 57 -9.33 -8.21 -3.01
CA ASP A 57 -10.38 -7.71 -2.12
C ASP A 57 -11.00 -8.89 -1.35
N LEU A 58 -11.18 -8.76 -0.04
CA LEU A 58 -12.01 -9.70 0.73
C LEU A 58 -13.48 -9.30 0.59
N VAL A 59 -14.25 -10.08 -0.17
CA VAL A 59 -15.69 -9.90 -0.36
C VAL A 59 -16.42 -11.07 0.28
N GLY A 60 -17.07 -10.81 1.42
CA GLY A 60 -17.68 -11.86 2.25
C GLY A 60 -16.62 -12.78 2.86
N GLU A 61 -16.47 -13.98 2.31
CA GLU A 61 -15.47 -14.98 2.69
C GLU A 61 -14.52 -15.32 1.54
N THR A 62 -14.67 -14.65 0.39
CA THR A 62 -13.90 -14.95 -0.81
C THR A 62 -12.90 -13.83 -1.07
N LEU A 63 -11.68 -14.22 -1.45
CA LEU A 63 -10.69 -13.30 -2.00
C LEU A 63 -10.93 -13.16 -3.50
N VAL A 64 -11.18 -11.93 -3.95
CA VAL A 64 -11.41 -11.60 -5.35
C VAL A 64 -10.19 -10.86 -5.88
N GLU A 65 -9.51 -11.45 -6.87
CA GLU A 65 -8.34 -10.86 -7.52
C GLU A 65 -8.77 -9.89 -8.63
N THR A 66 -8.08 -8.77 -8.77
CA THR A 66 -8.24 -7.81 -9.87
C THR A 66 -6.87 -7.32 -10.33
N ALA A 67 -6.59 -7.44 -11.63
CA ALA A 67 -5.43 -6.81 -12.25
C ALA A 67 -5.67 -5.29 -12.36
N LEU A 68 -4.71 -4.48 -11.90
CA LEU A 68 -4.83 -3.03 -11.91
C LEU A 68 -3.98 -2.41 -13.02
N VAL A 69 -2.69 -2.74 -13.04
CA VAL A 69 -1.71 -2.10 -13.92
C VAL A 69 -0.63 -3.09 -14.32
N GLU A 70 -0.51 -3.33 -15.62
CA GLU A 70 0.59 -4.09 -16.22
C GLU A 70 1.90 -3.29 -16.22
N GLY A 71 3.02 -3.99 -16.22
CA GLY A 71 4.37 -3.41 -16.26
C GLY A 71 4.89 -2.91 -14.92
N VAL A 72 4.15 -3.04 -13.81
CA VAL A 72 4.69 -2.71 -12.48
C VAL A 72 5.62 -3.83 -12.02
N GLU A 73 6.91 -3.56 -11.91
CA GLU A 73 7.93 -4.56 -11.54
C GLU A 73 8.36 -4.49 -10.07
N SER A 74 8.19 -3.33 -9.44
CA SER A 74 8.54 -3.14 -8.03
C SER A 74 7.55 -2.19 -7.38
N LEU A 75 7.04 -2.60 -6.21
CA LEU A 75 6.29 -1.76 -5.28
C LEU A 75 7.06 -1.79 -3.95
N ARG A 76 7.52 -0.63 -3.51
CA ARG A 76 8.18 -0.46 -2.21
C ARG A 76 7.48 0.63 -1.41
N LEU A 77 7.47 0.46 -0.10
CA LEU A 77 6.78 1.35 0.83
C LEU A 77 7.74 1.81 1.93
N GLU A 78 7.67 3.09 2.26
CA GLU A 78 8.18 3.63 3.51
C GLU A 78 7.02 4.18 4.34
N TYR A 79 7.12 4.03 5.64
CA TYR A 79 6.11 4.42 6.61
C TYR A 79 6.62 5.65 7.37
N GLY A 80 5.84 6.72 7.36
CA GLY A 80 6.14 7.96 8.06
C GLY A 80 5.63 7.88 9.50
N PHE A 81 6.55 7.88 10.46
CA PHE A 81 6.28 7.82 11.89
C PHE A 81 6.27 9.22 12.53
N ASP A 82 5.26 9.43 13.38
CA ASP A 82 5.13 10.52 14.35
C ASP A 82 5.78 10.09 15.68
N THR A 83 6.94 10.63 16.00
CA THR A 83 7.74 10.22 17.16
C THR A 83 7.56 11.13 18.36
N ASP A 84 6.98 12.32 18.19
CA ASP A 84 6.73 13.28 19.26
C ASP A 84 5.23 13.44 19.62
N GLY A 85 4.33 12.80 18.85
CA GLY A 85 2.90 12.74 19.12
C GLY A 85 2.10 13.93 18.59
N ASN A 86 2.68 14.75 17.71
CA ASN A 86 2.05 15.97 17.20
C ASN A 86 1.17 15.75 15.94
N GLY A 87 1.09 14.51 15.44
CA GLY A 87 0.31 14.16 14.24
C GLY A 87 1.01 14.40 12.90
N SER A 88 2.22 14.94 12.91
CA SER A 88 3.09 15.12 11.74
C SER A 88 4.12 13.99 11.64
N VAL A 89 4.71 13.82 10.46
CA VAL A 89 5.74 12.80 10.24
C VAL A 89 7.12 13.36 10.57
N ASP A 90 7.85 12.69 11.45
CA ASP A 90 9.23 13.03 11.80
C ASP A 90 10.25 12.22 10.98
N THR A 91 9.95 10.94 10.75
CA THR A 91 10.90 10.01 10.10
C THR A 91 10.20 8.97 9.23
N TYR A 92 10.88 8.53 8.17
CA TYR A 92 10.41 7.45 7.30
C TYR A 92 11.23 6.19 7.50
N ARG A 93 10.56 5.05 7.63
CA ARG A 93 11.19 3.74 7.87
C ARG A 93 10.55 2.66 6.98
N THR A 94 11.32 1.66 6.59
CA THR A 94 10.76 0.45 5.95
C THR A 94 10.11 -0.46 7.00
N ALA A 95 9.23 -1.36 6.57
CA ALA A 95 8.61 -2.33 7.49
C ALA A 95 9.66 -3.20 8.22
N ALA A 96 10.72 -3.61 7.53
CA ALA A 96 11.82 -4.38 8.13
C ALA A 96 12.62 -3.57 9.16
N ALA A 97 12.73 -2.25 8.96
CA ALA A 97 13.33 -1.35 9.92
C ALA A 97 12.40 -1.03 11.10
N ALA A 98 11.11 -1.36 11.01
CA ALA A 98 10.08 -1.19 12.05
C ALA A 98 9.83 -2.50 12.83
N THR A 99 10.89 -3.19 13.27
CA THR A 99 10.79 -4.45 14.03
C THR A 99 10.70 -4.22 15.54
N GLY A 100 9.87 -5.04 16.21
CA GLY A 100 9.75 -5.11 17.67
C GLY A 100 8.30 -5.27 18.16
N PRO A 101 8.09 -5.81 19.37
CA PRO A 101 6.76 -5.94 19.99
C PRO A 101 6.09 -4.60 20.32
N GLU A 102 6.83 -3.49 20.22
CA GLU A 102 6.39 -2.10 20.39
C GLU A 102 6.63 -1.29 19.10
N SER A 103 6.58 -1.92 17.94
CA SER A 103 6.62 -1.17 16.68
C SER A 103 5.41 -0.24 16.67
N LEU A 104 5.68 1.05 16.84
CA LEU A 104 4.73 2.16 17.03
C LEU A 104 3.86 2.39 15.79
N TRP A 105 3.18 1.35 15.28
CA TRP A 105 2.38 1.40 14.07
C TRP A 105 1.19 2.34 14.21
N GLU A 106 0.71 2.54 15.43
CA GLU A 106 -0.24 3.59 15.79
C GLU A 106 0.26 5.00 15.50
N ASN A 107 1.58 5.17 15.37
CA ASN A 107 2.23 6.43 15.03
C ASN A 107 2.51 6.59 13.53
N VAL A 108 2.05 5.68 12.67
CA VAL A 108 2.20 5.85 11.23
C VAL A 108 1.17 6.86 10.71
N MET A 109 1.66 7.99 10.21
CA MET A 109 0.85 9.13 9.74
C MET A 109 0.89 9.32 8.22
N ALA A 110 1.87 8.74 7.53
CA ALA A 110 1.95 8.79 6.07
C ALA A 110 2.61 7.53 5.48
N LEU A 111 2.44 7.36 4.18
CA LEU A 111 3.13 6.36 3.37
C LEU A 111 3.86 7.06 2.23
N LYS A 112 5.11 6.70 1.96
CA LYS A 112 5.74 6.94 0.66
C LYS A 112 5.63 5.67 -0.15
N VAL A 113 5.09 5.79 -1.36
CA VAL A 113 4.90 4.71 -2.30
C VAL A 113 5.87 4.90 -3.45
N HIS A 114 6.71 3.88 -3.68
CA HIS A 114 7.68 3.85 -4.77
C HIS A 114 7.32 2.74 -5.74
N LEU A 115 7.18 3.10 -7.02
CA LEU A 115 6.85 2.18 -8.10
C LEU A 115 7.94 2.23 -9.17
N ILE A 116 8.35 1.06 -9.68
CA ILE A 116 9.08 0.96 -10.94
C ILE A 116 8.13 0.35 -11.96
N VAL A 117 7.91 1.07 -13.04
CA VAL A 117 7.02 0.67 -14.14
C VAL A 117 7.85 0.53 -15.40
N ARG A 118 7.64 -0.57 -16.13
CA ARG A 118 8.25 -0.86 -17.41
C ARG A 118 7.25 -0.79 -18.57
N SER A 119 7.75 -0.62 -19.80
CA SER A 119 6.97 -0.87 -21.00
C SER A 119 6.58 -2.36 -21.09
N VAL A 120 5.43 -2.65 -21.71
CA VAL A 120 4.97 -4.04 -21.94
C VAL A 120 5.71 -4.71 -23.11
N GLU A 121 6.22 -3.90 -24.04
CA GLU A 121 7.02 -4.34 -25.19
C GLU A 121 8.42 -3.73 -25.12
N SER A 122 9.40 -4.44 -25.70
CA SER A 122 10.75 -3.93 -25.84
C SER A 122 10.78 -2.76 -26.82
N VAL A 123 11.47 -1.70 -26.43
CA VAL A 123 11.69 -0.54 -27.27
C VAL A 123 13.19 -0.53 -27.59
N GLY A 124 13.56 -0.59 -28.87
CA GLY A 124 14.96 -0.46 -29.31
C GLY A 124 15.83 -1.72 -29.33
N GLY A 125 15.26 -2.92 -29.12
CA GLY A 125 15.99 -4.18 -29.25
C GLY A 125 17.22 -4.30 -28.34
N SER A 126 18.29 -4.95 -28.80
CA SER A 126 19.51 -5.19 -28.00
C SER A 126 20.30 -3.92 -27.67
N THR A 127 20.04 -2.80 -28.33
CA THR A 127 20.79 -1.54 -28.11
C THR A 127 20.42 -0.83 -26.81
N LEU A 128 19.21 -1.06 -26.31
CA LEU A 128 18.71 -0.53 -25.03
C LEU A 128 18.74 -1.58 -23.90
N SER A 129 19.37 -2.72 -24.15
CA SER A 129 19.52 -3.83 -23.19
C SER A 129 20.65 -3.57 -22.19
N HIS A 130 20.43 -2.60 -21.29
CA HIS A 130 21.33 -2.35 -20.15
C HIS A 130 20.55 -2.41 -18.84
N ALA A 131 21.20 -2.94 -17.80
CA ALA A 131 20.64 -2.92 -16.45
C ALA A 131 20.53 -1.47 -15.97
N GLN A 132 19.37 -1.11 -15.40
CA GLN A 132 19.15 0.22 -14.82
C GLN A 132 19.07 0.11 -13.31
N ASN A 133 19.76 1.01 -12.60
CA ASN A 133 19.68 1.12 -11.15
C ASN A 133 18.76 2.27 -10.77
N PHE A 134 17.74 1.98 -9.96
CA PHE A 134 16.80 2.96 -9.41
C PHE A 134 17.02 3.07 -7.91
N ASP A 135 17.45 4.24 -7.46
CA ASP A 135 17.46 4.58 -6.03
C ASP A 135 16.04 5.02 -5.62
N LEU A 136 15.42 4.28 -4.70
CA LEU A 136 14.08 4.57 -4.18
C LEU A 136 14.14 5.19 -2.77
N GLY A 137 15.28 5.76 -2.38
CA GLY A 137 15.46 6.42 -1.08
C GLY A 137 15.60 5.43 0.07
N GLY A 138 14.84 5.62 1.14
CA GLY A 138 14.87 4.75 2.32
C GLY A 138 14.39 3.33 2.03
N ALA A 139 13.65 3.14 0.93
CA ALA A 139 13.27 1.84 0.40
C ALA A 139 14.43 1.05 -0.26
N GLY A 140 15.60 1.68 -0.46
CA GLY A 140 16.78 1.09 -1.06
C GLY A 140 16.79 1.12 -2.59
N SER A 141 17.87 0.59 -3.18
CA SER A 141 18.06 0.58 -4.64
C SER A 141 17.58 -0.72 -5.28
N VAL A 142 17.06 -0.63 -6.49
CA VAL A 142 16.65 -1.77 -7.32
C VAL A 142 17.42 -1.74 -8.63
N THR A 143 18.21 -2.79 -8.87
CA THR A 143 18.84 -3.06 -10.17
C THR A 143 17.93 -3.94 -11.01
N THR A 144 17.63 -3.49 -12.22
CA THR A 144 16.73 -4.16 -13.17
C THR A 144 17.51 -4.96 -14.22
N ALA A 145 16.83 -5.90 -14.87
CA ALA A 145 17.44 -6.73 -15.90
C ALA A 145 17.81 -5.92 -17.16
N ALA A 146 18.85 -6.36 -17.86
CA ALA A 146 19.22 -5.85 -19.17
C ALA A 146 18.35 -6.55 -20.24
N ASP A 147 17.14 -6.06 -20.47
CA ASP A 147 16.14 -6.72 -21.33
C ASP A 147 15.53 -5.79 -22.41
N GLY A 148 16.01 -4.56 -22.52
CA GLY A 148 15.55 -3.60 -23.52
C GLY A 148 14.14 -3.07 -23.27
N LEU A 149 13.63 -3.15 -22.04
CA LEU A 149 12.37 -2.54 -21.61
C LEU A 149 12.63 -1.16 -21.01
N LEU A 150 11.82 -0.17 -21.40
CA LEU A 150 11.93 1.19 -20.86
C LEU A 150 11.30 1.24 -19.48
N ARG A 151 12.03 1.75 -18.49
CA ARG A 151 11.55 1.85 -17.11
C ARG A 151 11.53 3.28 -16.61
N LYS A 152 10.56 3.58 -15.75
CA LYS A 152 10.48 4.81 -14.97
C LYS A 152 10.13 4.50 -13.53
N ALA A 153 10.80 5.20 -12.62
CA ALA A 153 10.45 5.20 -11.21
C ALA A 153 9.50 6.36 -10.89
N TYR A 154 8.48 6.07 -10.10
CA TYR A 154 7.53 7.06 -9.57
C TYR A 154 7.53 6.98 -8.06
N SER A 155 7.46 8.13 -7.40
CA SER A 155 7.35 8.22 -5.94
C SER A 155 6.24 9.19 -5.58
N SER A 156 5.38 8.81 -4.63
CA SER A 156 4.32 9.67 -4.11
C SER A 156 4.15 9.48 -2.62
N THR A 157 3.85 10.56 -1.91
CA THR A 157 3.53 10.53 -0.48
C THR A 157 2.03 10.63 -0.28
N VAL A 158 1.47 9.74 0.55
CA VAL A 158 0.06 9.69 0.91
C VAL A 158 -0.07 9.89 2.41
N ARG A 159 -0.82 10.91 2.83
CA ARG A 159 -1.14 11.13 4.24
C ARG A 159 -2.24 10.18 4.70
N LEU A 160 -2.07 9.56 5.86
CA LEU A 160 -3.09 8.74 6.53
C LEU A 160 -3.93 9.63 7.45
N VAL A 161 -5.04 10.14 6.92
CA VAL A 161 -5.88 11.12 7.62
C VAL A 161 -6.50 10.54 8.89
N ASN A 162 -6.92 9.28 8.88
CA ASN A 162 -7.60 8.67 10.02
C ASN A 162 -6.77 8.73 11.32
N PRO A 163 -5.50 8.26 11.37
CA PRO A 163 -4.66 8.44 12.56
C PRO A 163 -4.19 9.89 12.73
N SER A 164 -3.74 10.57 11.66
CA SER A 164 -3.10 11.89 11.79
C SER A 164 -4.05 13.00 12.24
N ALA A 165 -5.28 13.06 11.70
CA ALA A 165 -6.22 14.13 12.03
C ALA A 165 -6.67 14.07 13.51
N THR A 166 -6.62 12.91 14.16
CA THR A 166 -6.95 12.81 15.59
C THR A 166 -5.90 13.43 16.50
N ARG A 167 -4.69 13.66 15.97
CA ARG A 167 -3.54 14.23 16.70
C ARG A 167 -3.19 15.65 16.29
N GLU A 168 -3.85 16.19 15.26
CA GLU A 168 -3.69 17.60 14.91
C GLU A 168 -4.19 18.47 16.06
N GLN A 169 -3.27 19.17 16.72
CA GLN A 169 -3.63 20.22 17.66
C GLN A 169 -3.95 21.50 16.88
N GLN A 170 -5.10 22.11 17.19
CA GLN A 170 -5.49 23.43 16.69
C GLN A 170 -4.79 24.56 17.45
#